data_AF-A0A2E1XA51-F1
#
_entry.id   AF-A0A2E1XA51-F1
#
_cell.length_a   1.000
_cell.length_b   1.000
_cell.length_c   1.000
_cell.angle_alpha   90.00
_cell.angle_beta   90.00
_cell.angle_gamma   90.00
#
_symmetry.space_group_name_H-M   'P 1'
#
loop_
_entity.id
_entity.type
_entity.pdbx_description
1 polymer ?
#
loop_
_entity_poly.entity_id
_entity_poly.type
_entity_poly.pdbx_seq_one_letter_code
_entity_poly.pdbx_strand_id
1 'polypeptide(L)'
;MTTIFDLLSVMLFIAAAGLFLVRVRHEDPPLAPYLLITLVSIVGGWLGNNGGGAPAVGLLIAAAFLTLHLASQPYREDPEEQN
;
A
#
# COMPACT_ATOMS: atom_id res chain seq x y z
N MET A 1 12.37 3.97 -20.16
CA MET A 1 13.49 3.94 -19.21
C MET A 1 12.90 3.74 -17.84
N THR A 2 13.34 2.74 -17.08
CA THR A 2 12.85 2.49 -15.72
C THR A 2 13.47 3.52 -14.77
N THR A 3 12.64 4.34 -14.15
CA THR A 3 13.08 5.37 -13.20
C THR A 3 13.13 4.81 -11.78
N ILE A 4 13.81 5.49 -10.86
CA ILE A 4 13.80 5.10 -9.44
C ILE A 4 12.38 5.16 -8.84
N PHE A 5 11.52 6.03 -9.37
CA PHE A 5 10.11 6.13 -9.00
C PHE A 5 9.32 4.89 -9.38
N ASP A 6 9.60 4.30 -10.54
CA ASP A 6 8.97 3.04 -10.95
C ASP A 6 9.34 1.92 -9.99
N LEU A 7 10.63 1.83 -9.61
CA LEU A 7 11.11 0.83 -8.66
C LEU A 7 10.42 0.98 -7.28
N LEU A 8 10.37 2.20 -6.75
CA LEU A 8 9.71 2.48 -5.46
C LEU A 8 8.21 2.18 -5.52
N SER A 9 7.55 2.56 -6.60
CA SER A 9 6.11 2.32 -6.81
C SER A 9 5.79 0.82 -6.87
N VAL A 10 6.61 0.05 -7.58
CA VAL A 10 6.46 -1.42 -7.69
C VAL A 10 6.72 -2.09 -6.34
N MET A 11 7.79 -1.72 -5.63
CA MET A 11 8.09 -2.28 -4.31
C MET A 11 6.96 -2.01 -3.32
N LEU A 12 6.42 -0.79 -3.33
CA LEU A 12 5.31 -0.40 -2.47
C LEU A 12 4.02 -1.15 -2.82
N PHE A 13 3.77 -1.34 -4.11
CA PHE A 13 2.63 -2.13 -4.59
C PHE A 13 2.74 -3.58 -4.13
N ILE A 14 3.92 -4.21 -4.25
CA ILE A 14 4.17 -5.58 -3.79
C ILE A 14 3.99 -5.67 -2.27
N ALA A 15 4.47 -4.69 -1.50
CA ALA A 15 4.30 -4.68 -0.04
C ALA A 15 2.81 -4.61 0.36
N ALA A 16 2.04 -3.73 -0.27
CA ALA A 16 0.60 -3.61 -0.03
C ALA A 16 -0.17 -4.87 -0.45
N ALA A 17 0.15 -5.45 -1.61
CA ALA A 17 -0.44 -6.68 -2.09
C ALA A 17 -0.10 -7.88 -1.18
N GLY A 18 1.16 -7.98 -0.73
CA GLY A 18 1.59 -9.00 0.21
C GLY A 18 0.85 -8.91 1.55
N LEU A 19 0.72 -7.69 2.09
CA LEU A 19 -0.04 -7.46 3.32
C LEU A 19 -1.52 -7.84 3.16
N PHE A 20 -2.14 -7.46 2.03
CA PHE A 20 -3.52 -7.85 1.73
C PHE A 20 -3.69 -9.37 1.69
N LEU A 21 -2.80 -10.08 0.99
CA LEU A 21 -2.84 -11.55 0.88
C LEU A 21 -2.62 -12.26 2.22
N VAL A 22 -1.80 -11.70 3.11
CA VAL A 22 -1.63 -12.23 4.47
C VAL A 22 -2.92 -12.02 5.27
N ARG A 23 -3.48 -10.81 5.24
CA ARG A 23 -4.68 -10.46 6.00
C ARG A 23 -5.95 -11.15 5.49
N VAL A 24 -6.11 -11.34 4.18
CA VAL A 24 -7.30 -12.02 3.61
C VAL A 24 -7.40 -13.48 4.01
N ARG A 25 -6.29 -14.10 4.41
CA ARG A 25 -6.30 -15.46 4.95
C ARG A 25 -6.78 -15.54 6.40
N HIS A 26 -6.82 -14.41 7.11
CA HIS A 26 -7.12 -14.39 8.53
C HIS A 26 -8.45 -13.70 8.83
N GLU A 27 -8.84 -12.59 8.16
CA GLU A 27 -9.88 -11.69 8.73
C GLU A 27 -10.70 -10.84 7.74
N ASP A 28 -10.79 -11.23 6.46
CA ASP A 28 -11.51 -10.45 5.43
C ASP A 28 -11.25 -8.92 5.50
N PRO A 29 -9.99 -8.48 5.27
CA PRO A 29 -9.60 -7.10 5.47
C PRO A 29 -10.32 -6.16 4.49
N PRO A 30 -10.61 -4.91 4.90
CA PRO A 30 -11.22 -3.93 4.02
C PRO A 30 -10.32 -3.68 2.81
N LEU A 31 -10.86 -3.86 1.59
CA LEU A 31 -10.14 -3.70 0.32
C LEU A 31 -9.73 -2.24 0.04
N ALA A 32 -10.52 -1.27 0.50
CA ALA A 32 -10.35 0.15 0.18
C ALA A 32 -8.93 0.71 0.42
N PRO A 33 -8.28 0.49 1.58
CA PRO A 33 -6.92 1.00 1.82
C PRO A 33 -5.86 0.41 0.89
N TYR A 34 -5.97 -0.86 0.51
CA TYR A 34 -5.01 -1.52 -0.39
C TYR A 34 -5.16 -1.04 -1.84
N LEU A 35 -6.40 -0.80 -2.27
CA LEU A 35 -6.69 -0.17 -3.57
C LEU A 35 -6.17 1.27 -3.62
N LEU A 36 -6.28 2.02 -2.52
CA LEU A 36 -5.73 3.37 -2.44
C LEU A 36 -4.20 3.35 -2.62
N ILE A 37 -3.49 2.46 -1.93
CA ILE A 37 -2.03 2.33 -2.07
C ILE A 37 -1.65 1.95 -3.50
N THR A 38 -2.40 1.03 -4.12
CA THR A 38 -2.20 0.65 -5.53
C THR A 38 -2.33 1.85 -6.47
N LEU A 39 -3.38 2.66 -6.29
CA LEU A 39 -3.60 3.86 -7.08
C LEU A 39 -2.47 4.87 -6.88
N VAL A 40 -2.02 5.07 -5.63
CA VAL A 40 -0.89 5.96 -5.32
C VAL A 40 0.41 5.48 -5.95
N SER A 41 0.68 4.17 -5.99
CA SER A 41 1.85 3.63 -6.69
C SER A 41 1.82 3.94 -8.19
N ILE A 42 0.66 3.78 -8.85
CA ILE A 42 0.52 4.08 -10.28
C ILE A 42 0.72 5.58 -10.53
N VAL A 43 0.04 6.42 -9.75
CA VAL A 43 0.12 7.89 -9.89
C VAL A 43 1.51 8.41 -9.52
N GLY A 44 2.17 7.84 -8.52
CA GLY A 44 3.52 8.21 -8.08
C GLY A 44 4.57 7.93 -9.15
N GLY A 45 4.53 6.76 -9.78
CA GLY A 45 5.39 6.43 -10.92
C GLY A 45 5.16 7.36 -12.11
N TRP A 46 3.89 7.55 -12.49
CA TRP A 46 3.54 8.47 -13.57
C TRP A 46 3.99 9.90 -13.30
N LEU A 47 3.75 10.42 -12.09
CA LEU A 47 4.10 11.78 -11.72
C LEU A 47 5.63 11.98 -11.66
N GLY A 48 6.36 11.00 -11.11
CA GLY A 48 7.82 11.01 -11.07
C GLY A 48 8.44 11.01 -12.47
N ASN A 49 7.87 10.25 -13.41
CA ASN A 49 8.36 10.19 -14.79
C ASN A 49 8.04 11.45 -15.62
N ASN A 50 7.01 12.23 -15.25
CA ASN A 50 6.65 13.50 -15.90
C ASN A 50 7.31 14.74 -15.26
N GLY A 51 8.32 14.56 -14.40
CA GLY A 51 9.07 15.66 -13.77
C GLY A 51 8.50 16.16 -12.45
N GLY A 52 7.42 15.55 -11.94
CA GLY A 52 6.83 15.85 -10.63
C GLY A 52 7.55 15.13 -9.48
N GLY A 53 8.88 15.24 -9.41
CA GLY A 53 9.69 14.46 -8.45
C GLY A 53 9.31 14.68 -6.98
N ALA A 54 9.24 15.94 -6.52
CA ALA A 54 8.89 16.25 -5.14
C ALA A 54 7.50 15.74 -4.71
N PRO A 55 6.40 15.99 -5.47
CA PRO A 55 5.09 15.46 -5.11
C PRO A 55 5.01 13.93 -5.25
N ALA A 56 5.72 13.32 -6.21
CA ALA A 56 5.78 11.85 -6.33
C ALA A 56 6.42 11.21 -5.09
N VAL A 57 7.52 11.77 -4.59
CA VAL A 57 8.16 11.31 -3.34
C VAL A 57 7.20 11.45 -2.16
N GLY A 58 6.52 12.59 -2.02
CA GLY A 58 5.56 12.81 -0.94
C GLY A 58 4.42 11.79 -0.95
N LEU A 59 3.87 11.50 -2.14
CA LEU A 59 2.82 10.49 -2.33
C LEU A 59 3.31 9.08 -1.94
N LEU A 60 4.49 8.68 -2.41
CA LEU A 60 5.07 7.37 -2.10
C LEU A 60 5.37 7.21 -0.60
N ILE A 61 5.86 8.26 0.06
CA ILE A 61 6.07 8.26 1.51
C ILE A 61 4.75 8.11 2.25
N ALA A 62 3.72 8.87 1.88
CA ALA A 62 2.40 8.78 2.51
C ALA A 62 1.79 7.37 2.38
N ALA A 63 1.91 6.76 1.21
CA ALA A 63 1.43 5.40 0.99
C ALA A 63 2.28 4.35 1.74
N ALA A 64 3.59 4.56 1.92
CA ALA A 64 4.43 3.72 2.78
C ALA A 64 3.98 3.77 4.24
N PHE A 65 3.73 4.96 4.78
CA PHE A 65 3.19 5.11 6.14
C PHE A 65 1.81 4.48 6.29
N LEU A 66 0.92 4.62 5.30
CA LEU A 66 -0.38 3.95 5.31
C LEU A 66 -0.23 2.43 5.30
N THR A 67 0.68 1.89 4.49
CA THR A 67 0.98 0.44 4.44
C THR A 67 1.50 -0.06 5.78
N LEU A 68 2.41 0.69 6.40
CA LEU A 68 2.95 0.36 7.72
C LEU A 68 1.87 0.46 8.80
N HIS A 69 1.00 1.47 8.73
CA HIS A 69 -0.13 1.60 9.64
C HIS A 69 -1.06 0.38 9.54
N LEU A 70 -1.44 -0.02 8.33
CA LEU A 70 -2.22 -1.23 8.11
C LEU A 70 -1.51 -2.45 8.67
N ALA A 71 -0.21 -2.61 8.42
CA ALA A 71 0.57 -3.74 8.93
C ALA A 71 0.63 -3.78 10.46
N SER A 72 0.64 -2.62 11.12
CA SER A 72 0.69 -2.51 12.57
C SER A 72 -0.65 -2.75 13.27
N GLN A 73 -1.76 -2.71 12.53
CA GLN A 73 -3.08 -2.96 13.14
C GLN A 73 -3.15 -4.39 13.71
N PRO A 74 -3.75 -4.56 14.89
CA PRO A 74 -4.00 -5.90 15.41
C PRO A 74 -4.98 -6.63 14.50
N TYR A 75 -4.81 -7.93 14.49
CA TYR A 75 -5.76 -8.88 13.95
C TYR A 75 -7.12 -8.68 14.68
N ARG A 76 -8.21 -8.45 13.93
CA ARG A 76 -9.59 -8.44 14.45
C ARG A 76 -9.93 -9.84 14.94
N GLU A 77 -10.00 -9.99 16.25
CA GLU A 77 -10.57 -11.20 16.88
C GLU A 77 -11.99 -11.42 16.35
N ASP A 78 -12.23 -12.63 15.83
CA ASP A 78 -13.57 -13.03 15.40
C ASP A 78 -14.51 -13.05 16.62
N PRO A 79 -15.69 -12.41 16.55
CA PRO A 79 -16.64 -12.38 17.67
C PRO A 79 -17.23 -13.77 18.01
N GLU A 80 -16.90 -14.82 17.26
CA GLU A 80 -17.42 -16.18 17.47
C GLU A 80 -16.66 -16.99 18.54
N GLU A 81 -15.48 -16.54 18.99
CA GLU A 81 -14.69 -17.26 20.01
C GLU A 81 -15.09 -16.91 21.47
N GLN A 82 -16.15 -16.11 21.66
CA GLN A 82 -16.65 -15.67 22.97
C GLN A 82 -17.93 -16.37 23.48
N ASN A 83 -18.42 -17.44 22.81
CA ASN A 83 -19.61 -18.19 23.24
C ASN A 83 -19.30 -19.63 23.65
#